data_AF-A0A7S4PZX8-F1
#
_entry.id   AF-A0A7S4PZX8-F1
#
_cell.length_a   1.000
_cell.length_b   1.000
_cell.length_c   1.000
_cell.angle_alpha   90.00
_cell.angle_beta   90.00
_cell.angle_gamma   90.00
#
_symmetry.space_group_name_H-M   'P 1'
#
loop_
_entity.id
_entity.type
_entity.pdbx_description
1 polymer ?
#
loop_
_entity_poly.entity_id
_entity_poly.type
_entity_poly.pdbx_seq_one_letter_code
_entity_poly.pdbx_strand_id
1 'polypeptide(L)'
;MHSAVPHAEQEAALQMPTGGVCNVVLASNIAESSLTLPNVTAVIDFGLHREILHDNKQQLSRLVTAWCSHASTRQRAGRAGRTQPGVAVRLVTRRFFEEKMPEYDTPE
;
A
#
# COMPACT_ATOMS: atom_id res chain seq x y z
N MET A 1 -5.89 6.45 -6.17
CA MET A 1 -6.96 5.88 -5.36
C MET A 1 -6.73 6.22 -3.90
N HIS A 2 -7.58 7.09 -3.38
CA HIS A 2 -7.62 7.52 -2.00
C HIS A 2 -9.07 7.83 -1.64
N SER A 3 -9.36 8.07 -0.36
CA SER A 3 -10.73 8.21 0.17
C SER A 3 -11.55 9.31 -0.51
N ALA A 4 -10.91 10.38 -1.00
CA ALA A 4 -11.60 11.46 -1.71
C ALA A 4 -11.91 11.20 -3.21
N VAL A 5 -11.51 10.06 -3.79
CA VAL A 5 -11.86 9.74 -5.19
C VAL A 5 -13.33 9.28 -5.26
N PRO A 6 -14.17 9.84 -6.16
CA PRO A 6 -15.56 9.42 -6.32
C PRO A 6 -15.71 7.92 -6.60
N HIS A 7 -16.78 7.31 -6.10
CA HIS A 7 -16.98 5.85 -6.23
C HIS A 7 -17.00 5.38 -7.70
N ALA A 8 -17.61 6.14 -8.61
CA ALA A 8 -17.63 5.80 -10.03
C ALA A 8 -16.22 5.75 -10.65
N GLU A 9 -15.33 6.66 -10.27
CA GLU A 9 -13.92 6.64 -10.71
C GLU A 9 -13.15 5.47 -10.08
N GLN A 10 -13.50 5.11 -8.84
CA GLN A 10 -12.94 3.94 -8.20
C GLN A 10 -13.32 2.66 -8.95
N GLU A 11 -14.59 2.48 -9.32
CA GLU A 11 -15.06 1.34 -10.10
C GLU A 11 -14.47 1.31 -11.51
N ALA A 12 -14.35 2.46 -12.17
CA ALA A 12 -13.71 2.55 -13.48
C ALA A 12 -12.25 2.05 -13.43
N ALA A 13 -11.51 2.38 -12.36
CA ALA A 13 -10.15 1.89 -12.16
C ALA A 13 -10.05 0.36 -11.95
N LEU A 14 -11.16 -0.31 -11.59
CA LEU A 14 -11.23 -1.77 -11.43
C LEU A 14 -11.53 -2.51 -12.74
N GLN A 15 -11.95 -1.81 -13.78
CA GLN A 15 -12.29 -2.45 -15.04
C GLN A 15 -11.05 -3.09 -15.66
N MET A 16 -11.21 -4.31 -16.20
CA MET A 16 -10.12 -4.96 -16.91
C MET A 16 -9.80 -4.17 -18.17
N PRO A 17 -8.51 -3.85 -18.40
CA PRO A 17 -8.10 -3.18 -19.62
C PRO A 17 -8.37 -4.10 -20.82
N THR A 18 -8.89 -3.54 -21.91
CA THR A 18 -9.03 -4.23 -23.18
C THR A 18 -7.73 -4.10 -23.99
N GLY A 19 -7.30 -5.20 -24.62
CA GLY A 19 -6.25 -5.20 -25.64
C GLY A 19 -4.84 -4.85 -25.16
N GLY A 20 -4.13 -5.76 -24.50
CA GLY A 20 -2.68 -5.66 -24.26
C GLY A 20 -2.19 -4.47 -23.41
N VAL A 21 -3.10 -3.60 -22.97
CA VAL A 21 -2.79 -2.45 -22.11
C VAL A 21 -2.67 -2.90 -20.66
N CYS A 22 -1.69 -2.35 -19.95
CA CYS A 22 -1.53 -2.53 -18.52
C CYS A 22 -2.34 -1.45 -17.77
N ASN A 23 -3.27 -1.87 -16.91
CA ASN A 23 -3.95 -0.94 -16.01
C ASN A 23 -3.08 -0.71 -14.76
N VAL A 24 -2.78 0.55 -14.46
CA VAL A 24 -1.93 0.95 -13.33
C VAL A 24 -2.77 1.71 -12.31
N VAL A 25 -2.94 1.11 -11.14
CA VAL A 25 -3.64 1.73 -10.02
C VAL A 25 -2.62 2.34 -9.06
N LEU A 26 -2.62 3.66 -8.94
CA LEU A 26 -1.87 4.36 -7.89
C LEU A 26 -2.72 4.41 -6.63
N ALA A 27 -2.23 3.90 -5.49
CA ALA A 27 -2.99 3.88 -4.25
C ALA A 27 -2.15 4.24 -3.03
N SER A 28 -2.78 4.78 -2.00
CA SER A 28 -2.19 4.88 -0.66
C SER A 28 -2.38 3.56 0.10
N ASN A 29 -2.10 3.58 1.40
CA ASN A 29 -2.47 2.57 2.39
C ASN A 29 -3.93 2.06 2.30
N ILE A 30 -4.86 2.75 1.60
CA ILE A 30 -6.22 2.24 1.37
C ILE A 30 -6.24 0.94 0.56
N ALA A 31 -5.27 0.71 -0.32
CA ALA A 31 -5.15 -0.56 -1.04
C ALA A 31 -4.73 -1.74 -0.14
N GLU A 32 -4.24 -1.46 1.07
CA GLU A 32 -3.80 -2.48 2.02
C GLU A 32 -4.97 -3.22 2.65
N SER A 33 -6.06 -2.53 2.98
CA SER A 33 -7.16 -3.10 3.78
C SER A 33 -8.53 -3.01 3.09
N SER A 34 -8.84 -1.94 2.35
CA SER A 34 -10.24 -1.61 2.01
C SER A 34 -10.66 -1.92 0.58
N LEU A 35 -9.74 -2.31 -0.31
CA LEU A 35 -10.06 -2.48 -1.72
C LEU A 35 -9.68 -3.86 -2.26
N THR A 36 -10.63 -4.49 -2.95
CA THR A 36 -10.38 -5.72 -3.71
C THR A 36 -10.12 -5.34 -5.17
N LEU A 37 -8.85 -5.32 -5.55
CA LEU A 37 -8.42 -5.20 -6.95
C LEU A 37 -8.35 -6.62 -7.56
N PRO A 38 -9.26 -7.03 -8.44
CA PRO A 38 -9.13 -8.30 -9.16
C PRO A 38 -7.93 -8.24 -10.11
N ASN A 39 -7.26 -9.37 -10.31
CA ASN A 39 -6.23 -9.55 -11.35
C ASN A 39 -4.99 -8.65 -11.23
N VAL A 40 -4.62 -8.25 -10.02
CA VAL A 40 -3.31 -7.61 -9.79
C VAL A 40 -2.21 -8.64 -9.91
N THR A 41 -1.29 -8.42 -10.85
CA THR A 41 -0.14 -9.31 -11.13
C THR A 41 1.17 -8.71 -10.67
N ALA A 42 1.22 -7.39 -10.44
CA ALA A 42 2.41 -6.69 -9.97
C ALA A 42 2.04 -5.67 -8.90
N VAL A 43 2.84 -5.62 -7.84
CA VAL A 43 2.80 -4.58 -6.81
C VAL A 43 4.15 -3.90 -6.76
N ILE A 44 4.16 -2.57 -6.80
CA ILE A 44 5.35 -1.74 -6.57
C ILE A 44 5.12 -1.01 -5.24
N ASP A 45 5.91 -1.34 -4.23
CA ASP A 45 5.77 -0.83 -2.87
C ASP A 45 6.95 0.10 -2.53
N PHE A 46 6.63 1.36 -2.22
CA PHE A 46 7.61 2.34 -1.77
C PHE A 46 8.07 2.09 -0.32
N GLY A 47 7.34 1.26 0.44
CA GLY A 47 7.64 0.99 1.85
C GLY A 47 7.26 2.14 2.79
N LEU A 48 6.46 3.10 2.33
CA LEU A 48 6.07 4.30 3.07
C LEU A 48 4.56 4.35 3.30
N HIS A 49 4.14 4.94 4.43
CA HIS A 49 2.76 5.33 4.70
C HIS A 49 2.67 6.70 5.36
N ARG A 50 1.45 7.23 5.45
CA ARG A 50 1.17 8.36 6.33
C ARG A 50 0.51 7.84 7.60
N GLU A 51 1.03 8.27 8.75
CA GLU A 51 0.49 7.93 10.07
C GLU A 51 0.36 9.18 10.93
N ILE A 52 -0.55 9.12 11.89
CA ILE A 52 -0.74 10.20 12.87
C ILE A 52 0.21 9.92 14.04
N LEU A 53 1.22 10.77 14.21
CA LEU A 53 2.08 10.73 15.37
C LEU A 53 1.50 11.64 16.46
N HIS A 54 1.26 11.08 17.65
CA HIS A 54 0.78 11.82 18.80
C HIS A 54 1.95 12.27 19.71
N ASP A 55 2.09 13.58 19.90
CA ASP A 55 3.04 14.15 20.85
C ASP A 55 2.36 14.38 22.21
N ASN A 56 2.58 13.45 23.15
CA ASN A 56 2.04 13.51 24.50
C ASN A 56 2.46 14.79 25.27
N LYS A 57 3.61 15.39 24.96
CA LYS A 57 4.08 16.59 25.67
C LYS A 57 3.39 17.85 25.16
N GLN A 58 3.15 17.91 23.85
CA GLN A 58 2.49 19.06 23.21
C GLN A 58 0.98 18.90 23.09
N GLN A 59 0.43 17.72 23.42
CA GLN A 59 -0.98 17.36 23.24
C GLN A 59 -1.45 17.63 21.80
N LEU A 60 -0.57 17.35 20.84
CA LEU A 60 -0.79 17.64 19.43
C LEU A 60 -0.51 16.41 18.58
N SER A 61 -1.38 16.17 17.61
CA SER A 61 -1.22 15.13 16.60
C SER A 61 -0.71 15.74 15.29
N ARG A 62 0.25 15.06 14.64
CA ARG A 62 0.78 15.48 13.33
C ARG A 62 0.77 14.31 12.35
N LEU A 63 0.42 14.59 11.11
CA LEU A 63 0.45 13.60 10.03
C LEU A 63 1.87 13.55 9.45
N VAL A 64 2.57 12.44 9.67
CA VAL A 64 3.96 12.23 9.22
C VAL A 64 4.01 11.16 8.15
N THR A 65 5.09 11.14 7.37
CA THR A 65 5.42 10.03 6.48
C THR A 65 6.42 9.14 7.20
N ALA A 66 6.10 7.86 7.33
CA ALA A 66 6.90 6.88 8.05
C ALA A 66 7.09 5.61 7.22
N TRP A 67 8.05 4.78 7.64
CA TRP A 67 8.30 3.47 7.04
C TRP A 67 7.24 2.47 7.51
N CYS A 68 6.71 1.68 6.58
CA CYS A 68 5.75 0.64 6.89
C CYS A 68 6.39 -0.53 7.63
N SER A 69 5.56 -1.28 8.36
CA SER A 69 6.00 -2.53 8.96
C SER A 69 6.27 -3.64 7.94
N HIS A 70 7.04 -4.65 8.35
CA HIS A 70 7.20 -5.90 7.58
C HIS A 70 5.84 -6.53 7.34
N ALA A 71 4.97 -6.56 8.35
CA ALA A 71 3.60 -7.05 8.24
C ALA A 71 2.81 -6.31 7.16
N SER A 72 2.83 -4.96 7.16
CA SER A 72 2.17 -4.12 6.17
C SER A 72 2.68 -4.40 4.74
N THR A 73 4.00 -4.42 4.53
CA THR A 73 4.55 -4.74 3.21
C THR A 73 4.22 -6.15 2.72
N ARG A 74 4.06 -7.13 3.64
CA ARG A 74 3.60 -8.48 3.30
C ARG A 74 2.12 -8.48 2.89
N GLN A 75 1.27 -7.74 3.59
CA GLN A 75 -0.14 -7.58 3.21
C GLN A 75 -0.28 -6.93 1.82
N ARG A 76 0.53 -5.90 1.53
CA ARG A 76 0.60 -5.27 0.20
C ARG A 76 1.06 -6.23 -0.88
N ALA A 77 2.11 -7.01 -0.61
CA ALA A 77 2.60 -8.02 -1.54
C ALA A 77 1.53 -9.08 -1.86
N GLY A 78 0.71 -9.48 -0.88
CA GLY A 78 -0.42 -10.41 -1.05
C GLY A 78 -1.58 -9.89 -1.90
N ARG A 79 -1.49 -8.66 -2.44
CA ARG A 79 -2.40 -8.14 -3.46
C ARG A 79 -2.04 -8.65 -4.86
N ALA A 80 -0.76 -8.85 -5.14
CA ALA A 80 -0.34 -9.65 -6.29
C ALA A 80 -0.50 -11.14 -5.98
N GLY A 81 -0.73 -11.97 -6.99
CA GLY A 81 -0.65 -13.42 -6.81
C GLY A 81 -1.97 -14.12 -6.43
N ARG A 82 -3.10 -13.40 -6.37
CA ARG A 82 -4.38 -13.97 -5.90
C ARG A 82 -5.03 -14.94 -6.88
N THR A 83 -5.05 -14.58 -8.17
CA THR A 83 -5.72 -15.34 -9.23
C THR A 83 -4.75 -16.01 -10.19
N GLN A 84 -3.49 -15.55 -10.21
CA GLN A 84 -2.41 -16.03 -11.06
C GLN A 84 -1.06 -15.64 -10.45
N PRO A 85 0.09 -16.21 -10.87
CA PRO A 85 1.40 -15.79 -10.38
C PRO A 85 1.59 -14.27 -10.49
N GLY A 86 2.14 -13.68 -9.42
CA GLY A 86 2.37 -12.25 -9.35
C GLY A 86 3.72 -11.90 -8.73
N VAL A 87 4.14 -10.65 -8.91
CA VAL A 87 5.41 -10.11 -8.41
C VAL A 87 5.13 -8.96 -7.45
N ALA A 88 5.94 -8.86 -6.39
CA ALA A 88 5.97 -7.72 -5.52
C ALA A 88 7.39 -7.15 -5.49
N VAL A 89 7.53 -5.90 -5.90
CA VAL A 89 8.80 -5.16 -5.93
C VAL A 89 8.75 -4.12 -4.82
N ARG A 90 9.66 -4.22 -3.85
CA ARG A 90 9.84 -3.20 -2.81
C ARG A 90 10.99 -2.29 -3.20
N LEU A 91 10.79 -0.98 -3.17
CA LEU A 91 11.78 0.03 -3.54
C LEU A 91 12.71 0.37 -2.38
N VAL A 92 13.14 -0.66 -1.64
CA VAL A 92 14.11 -0.58 -0.55
C VAL A 92 15.11 -1.71 -0.67
N THR A 93 16.33 -1.50 -0.19
CA THR A 93 17.32 -2.59 -0.16
C THR A 93 16.89 -3.65 0.86
N ARG A 94 17.24 -4.91 0.60
CA ARG A 94 16.98 -6.01 1.54
C ARG A 94 17.54 -5.73 2.93
N ARG A 95 18.77 -5.21 3.00
CA ARG A 95 19.42 -4.83 4.25
C ARG A 95 18.63 -3.76 5.02
N PHE A 96 18.16 -2.71 4.33
CA PHE A 96 17.36 -1.67 4.96
C PHE A 96 16.03 -2.22 5.48
N PHE A 97 15.36 -3.06 4.67
CA PHE A 97 14.13 -3.74 5.08
C PHE A 97 14.35 -4.55 6.37
N GLU A 98 15.39 -5.38 6.42
CA GLU A 98 15.67 -6.26 7.56
C GLU A 98 16.16 -5.52 8.81
N GLU A 99 16.97 -4.45 8.66
CA GLU A 99 17.62 -3.79 9.80
C GLU A 99 16.90 -2.52 10.30
N LYS A 100 16.10 -1.84 9.47
CA LYS A 100 15.58 -0.48 9.74
C LYS A 100 14.07 -0.36 9.76
N MET A 101 13.34 -1.21 9.04
CA MET A 101 11.88 -1.17 9.03
C MET A 101 11.32 -1.98 10.21
N PRO A 102 10.25 -1.51 10.88
CA PRO A 102 9.68 -2.20 12.03
C PRO A 102 9.01 -3.52 11.60
N GLU A 103 8.94 -4.50 12.49
CA GLU A 103 8.28 -5.78 12.17
C GLU A 103 6.76 -5.64 12.11
N TYR A 104 6.20 -4.84 13.03
CA TYR A 104 4.77 -4.56 13.18
C TYR A 104 4.54 -3.05 13.36
N ASP A 105 3.35 -2.58 12.98
CA ASP A 105 2.96 -1.19 13.21
C ASP A 105 2.70 -0.96 14.71
N THR A 106 2.95 0.26 15.18
CA THR A 106 2.59 0.64 16.55
C THR A 106 1.07 0.67 16.70
N PRO A 107 0.50 0.10 17.78
CA PRO A 107 -0.91 0.24 18.07
C PRO A 107 -1.32 1.71 18.16
N GLU A 108 -2.50 2.04 17.62
CA GLU A 108 -3.16 3.35 17.80
C GLU A 108 -3.69 3.54 19.23
#